data_AF-A0A257HWL6-F1
#
_entry.id   AF-A0A257HWL6-F1
#
_cell.length_a   1.000
_cell.length_b   1.000
_cell.length_c   1.000
_cell.angle_alpha   90.00
_cell.angle_beta   90.00
_cell.angle_gamma   90.00
#
_symmetry.space_group_name_H-M   'P 1'
#
loop_
_entity.id
_entity.type
_entity.pdbx_description
1 polymer ?
#
loop_
_entity_poly.entity_id
_entity_poly.type
_entity_poly.pdbx_seq_one_letter_code
_entity_poly.pdbx_strand_id
1 'polypeptide(L)'
;MAQNFLTYYQLLGVESNATEIEISHAYKEKAKEYHPDKNGGHSTATKLFQFIQDAKEVLMDQNKRTEYDYIIGVKERPMQIIQSQMLKRENNVEELLAIGALGLLVGVFLKKK
;
A
#
# COMPACT_ATOMS: atom_id res chain seq x y z
N MET A 1 23.25 22.82 -4.65
CA MET A 1 22.05 22.74 -3.79
C MET A 1 21.30 21.49 -4.19
N ALA A 2 21.00 20.58 -3.27
CA ALA A 2 20.17 19.43 -3.59
C ALA A 2 18.78 19.95 -4.01
N GLN A 3 18.33 19.64 -5.22
CA GLN A 3 16.93 19.81 -5.57
C GLN A 3 16.15 18.88 -4.65
N ASN A 4 15.47 19.47 -3.66
CA ASN A 4 14.65 18.73 -2.72
C ASN A 4 13.36 18.35 -3.45
N PHE A 5 13.31 17.14 -4.00
CA PHE A 5 12.08 16.61 -4.60
C PHE A 5 11.07 16.39 -3.47
N LEU A 6 9.95 17.11 -3.53
CA LEU A 6 8.89 17.01 -2.53
C LEU A 6 8.27 15.61 -2.60
N THR A 7 8.44 14.84 -1.53
CA THR A 7 7.82 13.50 -1.44
C THR A 7 6.33 13.62 -1.12
N TYR A 8 5.54 12.57 -1.38
CA TYR A 8 4.14 12.49 -0.95
C TYR A 8 3.97 12.63 0.57
N TYR A 9 4.93 12.16 1.36
CA TYR A 9 4.98 12.36 2.81
C TYR A 9 5.11 13.83 3.16
N GLN A 10 6.06 14.53 2.53
CA GLN A 10 6.27 15.96 2.74
C GLN A 10 5.09 16.81 2.23
N LEU A 11 4.46 16.39 1.13
CA LEU A 11 3.29 17.07 0.58
C LEU A 11 2.09 17.01 1.52
N LEU A 12 1.86 15.85 2.16
CA LEU A 12 0.83 15.72 3.20
C LEU A 12 1.28 16.27 4.56
N GLY A 13 2.58 16.45 4.78
CA GLY A 13 3.14 16.91 6.05
C GLY A 13 3.14 15.83 7.13
N VAL A 14 3.39 14.59 6.74
CA VAL A 14 3.44 13.43 7.64
C VAL A 14 4.78 12.70 7.53
N GLU A 15 5.15 11.97 8.57
CA GLU A 15 6.35 11.14 8.59
C GLU A 15 6.21 9.89 7.72
N SER A 16 7.32 9.28 7.29
CA SER A 16 7.30 8.06 6.46
C SER A 16 6.67 6.85 7.16
N ASN A 17 6.68 6.82 8.49
CA ASN A 17 6.05 5.82 9.34
C ASN A 17 4.58 6.10 9.66
N ALA A 18 3.99 7.17 9.10
CA ALA A 18 2.61 7.57 9.39
C ALA A 18 1.61 6.44 9.11
N THR A 19 0.68 6.26 10.03
CA THR A 19 -0.45 5.35 9.95
C THR A 19 -1.46 5.81 8.90
N GLU A 20 -2.33 4.90 8.44
CA GLU A 20 -3.42 5.24 7.53
C GLU A 20 -4.35 6.32 8.09
N ILE A 21 -4.55 6.33 9.42
CA ILE A 21 -5.37 7.32 10.12
C ILE A 21 -4.73 8.71 10.00
N GLU A 22 -3.43 8.82 10.25
CA GLU A 22 -2.68 10.08 10.14
C GLU A 22 -2.65 10.59 8.70
N ILE A 23 -2.43 9.70 7.73
CA ILE A 23 -2.47 10.03 6.30
C ILE A 23 -3.85 10.55 5.89
N SER A 24 -4.93 9.87 6.32
CA SER A 24 -6.30 10.26 6.04
C SER A 24 -6.67 11.61 6.65
N HIS A 25 -6.21 11.86 7.88
CA HIS A 25 -6.39 13.13 8.56
C HIS A 25 -5.64 14.27 7.84
N ALA A 26 -4.36 14.09 7.54
CA ALA A 26 -3.54 15.06 6.84
C ALA A 26 -4.09 15.40 5.45
N TYR A 27 -4.52 14.38 4.70
CA TYR A 27 -5.19 14.57 3.41
C TYR A 27 -6.43 15.46 3.53
N LYS A 28 -7.30 15.24 4.54
CA LYS A 28 -8.52 16.04 4.72
C LYS A 28 -8.20 17.51 5.00
N GLU A 29 -7.18 17.79 5.80
CA GLU A 29 -6.76 19.16 6.11
C GLU A 29 -6.17 19.85 4.87
N LYS A 30 -5.27 19.16 4.15
CA LYS A 30 -4.68 19.68 2.91
C LYS A 30 -5.72 19.86 1.79
N ALA A 31 -6.67 18.94 1.65
CA ALA A 31 -7.74 19.06 0.68
C ALA A 31 -8.65 20.27 0.95
N LYS A 32 -8.91 20.61 2.22
CA LYS A 32 -9.66 21.82 2.58
C LYS A 32 -8.87 23.10 2.29
N GLU A 33 -7.57 23.08 2.55
CA GLU A 33 -6.64 24.20 2.34
C GLU A 33 -6.49 24.51 0.85
N TYR A 34 -6.27 23.49 0.02
CA TYR A 34 -5.95 23.63 -1.41
C TYR A 34 -7.13 23.37 -2.36
N HIS A 35 -8.37 23.29 -1.86
CA HIS A 35 -9.54 23.06 -2.71
C HIS A 35 -9.65 24.15 -3.81
N PRO A 36 -9.84 23.79 -5.10
CA PRO A 36 -9.90 24.77 -6.18
C PRO A 36 -11.02 25.80 -5.99
N ASP A 37 -12.20 25.38 -5.50
CA ASP A 37 -13.34 26.28 -5.26
C ASP A 37 -13.02 27.39 -4.24
N LYS A 38 -12.19 27.11 -3.23
CA LYS A 38 -11.82 28.09 -2.20
C LYS A 38 -10.65 28.98 -2.63
N ASN A 39 -9.86 28.53 -3.60
CA ASN A 39 -8.65 29.20 -4.08
C ASN A 39 -8.83 29.82 -5.47
N GLY A 40 -10.06 30.21 -5.82
CA GLY A 40 -10.35 30.95 -7.05
C GLY A 40 -10.11 30.17 -8.34
N GLY A 41 -9.99 28.85 -8.29
CA GLY A 41 -9.79 28.00 -9.48
C GLY A 41 -8.48 28.23 -10.23
N HIS A 42 -7.47 28.84 -9.59
CA HIS A 42 -6.17 29.05 -10.23
C HIS A 42 -5.50 27.71 -10.58
N SER A 43 -4.87 27.64 -11.75
CA SER A 43 -4.25 26.41 -12.27
C SER A 43 -3.21 25.79 -11.32
N THR A 44 -2.53 26.61 -10.51
CA THR A 44 -1.59 26.16 -9.48
C THR A 44 -2.29 25.41 -8.34
N ALA A 45 -3.45 25.90 -7.87
CA ALA A 45 -4.22 25.25 -6.81
C ALA A 45 -4.78 23.91 -7.29
N THR A 46 -5.27 23.84 -8.54
CA THR A 46 -5.72 22.58 -9.16
C THR A 46 -4.59 21.55 -9.23
N LYS A 47 -3.40 21.94 -9.66
CA LYS A 47 -2.24 21.04 -9.73
C LYS A 47 -1.82 20.55 -8.34
N LEU A 48 -1.74 21.45 -7.36
CA LEU A 48 -1.43 21.08 -5.97
C LEU A 48 -2.46 20.11 -5.40
N PHE A 49 -3.75 20.36 -5.66
CA PHE A 49 -4.82 19.49 -5.23
C PHE A 49 -4.71 18.09 -5.87
N GLN A 50 -4.39 18.01 -7.16
CA GLN A 50 -4.12 16.72 -7.83
C GLN A 50 -2.97 15.97 -7.16
N PHE A 51 -1.84 16.64 -6.90
CA PHE A 51 -0.73 15.99 -6.18
C PHE A 51 -1.13 15.51 -4.78
N ILE A 52 -1.97 16.24 -4.05
CA ILE A 52 -2.48 15.83 -2.73
C ILE A 52 -3.37 14.57 -2.85
N GLN A 53 -4.17 14.47 -3.93
CA GLN A 53 -4.96 13.28 -4.22
C GLN A 53 -4.06 12.07 -4.55
N ASP A 54 -3.07 12.26 -5.42
CA ASP A 54 -2.11 11.21 -5.80
C ASP A 54 -1.34 10.71 -4.58
N ALA A 55 -0.88 11.62 -3.72
CA ALA A 55 -0.22 11.28 -2.47
C ALA A 55 -1.10 10.38 -1.60
N LYS A 56 -2.37 10.73 -1.42
CA LYS A 56 -3.31 9.89 -0.65
C LYS A 56 -3.53 8.53 -1.32
N GLU A 57 -3.69 8.47 -2.63
CA GLU A 57 -3.91 7.23 -3.36
C GLU A 57 -2.73 6.27 -3.20
N VAL A 58 -1.51 6.77 -3.43
CA VAL A 58 -0.29 5.97 -3.31
C VAL A 58 -0.03 5.60 -1.85
N LEU A 59 -0.26 6.52 -0.91
CA LEU A 59 0.08 6.27 0.49
C LEU A 59 -0.91 5.41 1.26
N MET A 60 -2.17 5.34 0.80
CA MET A 60 -3.19 4.47 1.39
C MET A 60 -3.24 3.07 0.78
N ASP A 61 -2.79 2.88 -0.47
CA ASP A 61 -2.62 1.55 -1.03
C ASP A 61 -1.28 0.99 -0.59
N GLN A 62 -1.32 -0.05 0.22
CA GLN A 62 -0.13 -0.60 0.84
C GLN A 62 0.90 -1.16 -0.16
N ASN A 63 0.47 -1.68 -1.31
CA ASN A 63 1.37 -2.15 -2.36
C ASN A 63 2.04 -0.95 -3.05
N LYS A 64 1.25 0.04 -3.46
CA LYS A 64 1.76 1.28 -4.09
C LYS A 64 2.68 2.04 -3.13
N ARG A 65 2.31 2.13 -1.85
CA ARG A 65 3.10 2.77 -0.79
C ARG A 65 4.46 2.08 -0.61
N THR A 66 4.52 0.77 -0.81
CA THR A 66 5.78 0.00 -0.67
C THR A 66 6.67 0.19 -1.88
N GLU A 67 6.10 0.13 -3.09
CA GLU A 67 6.82 0.44 -4.33
C GLU A 67 7.35 1.89 -4.34
N TYR A 68 6.51 2.83 -3.90
CA TYR A 68 6.89 4.23 -3.76
C TYR A 68 8.06 4.42 -2.79
N ASP A 69 8.01 3.82 -1.60
CA ASP A 69 9.10 3.89 -0.62
C ASP A 69 10.41 3.33 -1.14
N TYR A 70 10.34 2.25 -1.93
CA TYR A 70 11.51 1.69 -2.60
C TYR A 70 12.13 2.69 -3.58
N ILE A 71 11.30 3.36 -4.40
CA ILE A 71 11.75 4.37 -5.37
C ILE A 71 12.43 5.56 -4.67
N ILE A 72 11.88 6.02 -3.54
CA ILE A 72 12.41 7.19 -2.81
C ILE A 72 13.47 6.83 -1.76
N GLY A 73 13.79 5.54 -1.59
CA GLY A 73 14.87 5.07 -0.72
C GLY A 73 14.59 5.18 0.79
N VAL A 74 13.34 5.01 1.23
CA VAL A 74 12.99 4.98 2.66
C VAL A 74 13.63 3.75 3.32
N LYS A 75 14.58 3.96 4.23
CA LYS A 75 15.38 2.88 4.83
C LYS A 75 14.69 2.11 5.97
N GLU A 76 13.69 2.68 6.63
CA GLU A 76 13.23 2.22 7.95
C GLU A 76 11.79 1.67 8.00
N ARG A 77 11.20 1.25 6.88
CA ARG A 77 9.86 0.62 6.97
C ARG A 77 9.97 -0.86 7.33
N PRO A 78 9.44 -1.33 8.48
CA PRO A 78 9.40 -2.76 8.76
C PRO A 78 8.51 -3.45 7.73
N MET A 79 9.10 -4.39 6.98
CA MET A 79 8.41 -5.21 5.97
C MET A 79 7.45 -6.20 6.65
N GLN A 80 6.28 -5.74 7.08
CA GLN A 80 5.31 -6.60 7.77
C GLN A 80 4.42 -7.42 6.79
N ILE A 81 4.46 -7.11 5.49
CA ILE A 81 3.44 -7.61 4.54
C ILE A 81 3.96 -8.67 3.57
N ILE A 82 5.23 -8.61 3.16
CA ILE A 82 5.83 -9.74 2.45
C ILE A 82 5.76 -10.99 3.33
N GLN A 83 6.04 -10.87 4.64
CA GLN A 83 5.96 -12.01 5.55
C GLN A 83 4.54 -12.62 5.60
N SER A 84 3.49 -11.79 5.74
CA SER A 84 2.11 -12.29 5.83
C SER A 84 1.54 -12.81 4.51
N GLN A 85 1.93 -12.23 3.37
CA GLN A 85 1.55 -12.74 2.05
C GLN A 85 2.31 -14.04 1.70
N MET A 86 3.57 -14.18 2.10
CA MET A 86 4.35 -15.41 1.94
C MET A 86 3.85 -16.52 2.88
N LEU A 87 3.52 -16.21 4.14
CA LEU A 87 2.92 -17.18 5.08
C LEU A 87 1.60 -17.75 4.55
N LYS A 88 0.75 -16.90 3.95
CA LYS A 88 -0.51 -17.36 3.33
C LYS A 88 -0.27 -18.26 2.12
N ARG A 89 0.81 -18.05 1.36
CA ARG A 89 1.17 -18.94 0.26
C ARG A 89 1.65 -20.29 0.76
N GLU A 90 2.48 -20.35 1.81
CA GLU A 90 2.94 -21.62 2.41
C GLU A 90 1.79 -22.46 2.97
N ASN A 91 0.85 -21.84 3.70
CA ASN A 91 -0.30 -22.56 4.28
C ASN A 91 -1.22 -23.17 3.20
N ASN A 92 -1.32 -22.55 2.02
CA ASN A 92 -2.12 -23.09 0.91
C ASN A 92 -1.46 -24.32 0.24
N VAL A 93 -0.12 -24.46 0.30
CA VAL A 93 0.59 -25.61 -0.29
C VAL A 93 0.44 -26.85 0.58
N GLU A 94 0.50 -26.68 1.91
CA GLU A 94 0.21 -27.72 2.90
C GLU A 94 -1.22 -28.28 2.74
N GLU A 95 -2.21 -27.39 2.53
CA GLU A 95 -3.60 -27.79 2.27
C GLU A 95 -3.74 -28.59 0.96
N LEU A 96 -3.05 -28.18 -0.11
CA LEU A 96 -3.02 -28.92 -1.38
C LEU A 96 -2.37 -30.31 -1.24
N LEU A 97 -1.27 -30.42 -0.50
CA LEU A 97 -0.59 -31.69 -0.26
C LEU A 97 -1.46 -32.65 0.58
N ALA A 98 -2.17 -32.13 1.58
CA ALA A 98 -3.09 -32.91 2.40
C ALA A 98 -4.27 -33.48 1.59
N ILE A 99 -4.85 -32.69 0.67
CA ILE A 99 -5.92 -33.15 -0.24
C ILE A 99 -5.38 -34.22 -1.20
N GLY A 100 -4.18 -34.03 -1.75
CA GLY A 100 -3.53 -35.02 -2.62
C GLY A 100 -3.25 -36.35 -1.94
N ALA A 101 -2.77 -36.32 -0.69
CA ALA A 101 -2.51 -37.52 0.10
C ALA A 101 -3.80 -38.29 0.45
N LEU A 102 -4.87 -37.59 0.81
CA LEU A 102 -6.19 -38.19 1.03
C LEU A 102 -6.76 -38.82 -0.26
N GLY A 103 -6.63 -38.13 -1.40
CA GLY A 103 -7.06 -38.66 -2.70
C GLY A 103 -6.32 -39.96 -3.10
N LEU A 104 -5.02 -40.03 -2.84
CA LEU A 104 -4.22 -41.25 -3.07
C LEU A 104 -4.65 -42.40 -2.15
N LEU A 105 -4.90 -42.14 -0.87
CA LEU A 105 -5.33 -43.15 0.09
C LEU A 105 -6.74 -43.71 -0.24
N VAL A 106 -7.67 -42.87 -0.67
CA VAL A 106 -9.00 -43.30 -1.12
C VAL A 106 -8.91 -44.09 -2.43
N GLY A 107 -8.05 -43.67 -3.36
CA GLY A 107 -7.82 -44.37 -4.63
C GLY A 107 -7.25 -45.78 -4.47
N VAL A 108 -6.38 -46.00 -3.47
CA VAL A 108 -5.86 -47.33 -3.12
C VAL A 108 -6.96 -48.22 -2.51
N PHE A 109 -7.95 -47.65 -1.81
CA PHE A 109 -9.03 -48.40 -1.19
C PHE A 109 -10.15 -48.82 -2.15
N LEU A 110 -10.34 -48.10 -3.26
CA LEU A 110 -11.41 -48.38 -4.23
C LEU A 110 -11.04 -49.40 -5.33
N LYS A 111 -9.79 -49.88 -5.40
CA LYS A 111 -9.35 -50.86 -6.42
C LYS A 111 -9.45 -52.33 -5.99
N LYS A 112 -10.29 -52.66 -4.99
CA LYS A 112 -10.48 -54.03 -4.50
C LYS A 112 -11.95 -54.47 -4.62
N LYS A 113 -12.41 -54.69 -5.85
CA LYS A 113 -13.52 -55.59 -6.16
C LYS A 113 -13.42 -56.10 -7.59
#